data_AF-A0A5K1FWG4-F1
#
_entry.id   AF-A0A5K1FWG4-F1
#
_cell.length_a   1.000
_cell.length_b   1.000
_cell.length_c   1.000
_cell.angle_alpha   90.00
_cell.angle_beta   90.00
_cell.angle_gamma   90.00
#
_symmetry.space_group_name_H-M   'P 1'
#
loop_
_entity.id
_entity.type
_entity.pdbx_description
1 polymer ?
#
loop_
_entity_poly.entity_id
_entity_poly.type
_entity_poly.pdbx_seq_one_letter_code
_entity_poly.pdbx_strand_id
1 'polypeptide(L)' 'MYAELQVLSPLVSTREFYFLRYCQQHGPGTWAVMDVSVDCSKESQFTSPLRCRKLPSGVWIQDMPNGYSK' A
#
# COMPACT_ATOMS: atom_id res chain seq x y z
N MET A 1 -2.66 -3.68 -7.36
CA MET A 1 -2.39 -2.23 -7.39
C MET A 1 -0.92 -1.99 -7.69
N TYR A 2 -0.62 -0.92 -8.42
CA TYR A 2 0.73 -0.39 -8.64
C TYR A 2 0.85 0.94 -7.92
N ALA A 3 1.99 1.22 -7.30
CA ALA A 3 2.26 2.53 -6.70
C ALA A 3 3.75 2.88 -6.80
N GLU A 4 4.02 4.18 -6.87
CA GLU A 4 5.36 4.76 -6.81
C GLU A 4 5.52 5.56 -5.53
N LEU A 5 6.68 5.46 -4.90
CA LEU A 5 7.06 6.29 -3.76
C LEU A 5 8.36 7.01 -4.05
N GLN A 6 8.26 8.34 -4.11
CA GLN A 6 9.41 9.23 -4.08
C GLN A 6 9.57 9.76 -2.66
N VAL A 7 10.68 9.42 -2.01
CA VAL A 7 11.06 10.02 -0.74
C VAL A 7 11.61 11.42 -1.01
N LEU A 8 11.43 12.36 -0.06
CA LEU A 8 11.95 13.73 -0.14
C LEU A 8 13.48 13.80 0.04
N SER A 9 14.22 12.93 -0.65
CA SER A 9 15.68 12.89 -0.68
C SER A 9 16.15 12.64 -2.12
N PRO A 10 16.97 13.53 -2.70
CA PRO A 10 17.47 13.37 -4.06
C PRO A 10 18.44 12.18 -4.21
N LEU A 11 18.93 11.63 -3.10
CA LEU A 11 19.84 10.48 -3.08
C LEU A 11 19.11 9.14 -3.08
N VAL A 12 17.78 9.14 -2.99
CA VAL A 12 16.96 7.93 -2.97
C VAL A 12 16.09 7.91 -4.22
N SER A 13 16.34 6.94 -5.11
CA SER A 13 15.51 6.76 -6.30
C SER A 13 14.07 6.40 -5.95
N THR A 14 13.15 6.72 -6.85
CA THR A 14 11.75 6.30 -6.76
C THR A 14 11.66 4.77 -6.64
N ARG A 15 10.72 4.29 -5.83
CA ARG A 15 10.45 2.87 -5.62
C ARG A 15 9.09 2.50 -6.17
N GLU A 16 9.00 1.36 -6.84
CA GLU A 16 7.78 0.83 -7.41
C GLU A 16 7.28 -0.37 -6.59
N PHE A 17 5.99 -0.41 -6.30
CA PHE A 17 5.37 -1.48 -5.51
C PHE A 17 4.19 -2.10 -6.25
N TYR A 18 4.14 -3.43 -6.20
CA TYR A 18 2.97 -4.21 -6.61
C TYR A 18 2.39 -4.90 -5.37
N PHE A 19 1.13 -4.60 -5.08
CA PHE A 19 0.45 -5.13 -3.89
C PHE A 19 -1.04 -5.36 -4.15
N LEU A 20 -1.63 -6.23 -3.35
CA LEU A 20 -3.07 -6.37 -3.22
C LEU A 20 -3.55 -5.44 -2.10
N ARG A 21 -4.67 -4.76 -2.33
CA ARG A 21 -5.37 -3.98 -1.32
C ARG A 21 -6.69 -4.65 -0.99
N TYR A 22 -6.92 -4.89 0.28
CA TYR A 22 -8.17 -5.40 0.81
C TYR A 22 -8.83 -4.32 1.67
N CYS A 23 -10.08 -3.99 1.34
CA CYS A 23 -10.89 -3.03 2.07
C CYS A 23 -12.09 -3.76 2.67
N GLN A 24 -12.26 -3.68 3.98
CA GLN A 24 -13.37 -4.32 4.68
C GLN A 24 -13.94 -3.41 5.75
N GLN A 25 -15.26 -3.30 5.78
CA GLN A 25 -15.95 -2.73 6.92
C GLN A 25 -15.92 -3.75 8.07
N HIS A 26 -15.20 -3.41 9.13
CA HIS A 26 -15.06 -4.29 10.29
C HIS A 26 -16.21 -4.10 11.30
N GLY A 27 -16.87 -2.94 11.25
CA GLY A 27 -18.05 -2.62 12.03
C GLY A 27 -18.69 -1.29 11.59
N PRO A 28 -19.80 -0.87 12.21
CA PRO A 28 -20.41 0.43 11.94
C PRO A 28 -19.38 1.56 12.09
N GLY A 29 -19.20 2.37 11.04
CA GLY A 29 -18.24 3.48 11.02
C GLY A 29 -16.76 3.08 11.15
N THR A 30 -16.39 1.80 11.00
CA THR A 30 -14.99 1.34 11.10
C THR A 30 -14.58 0.52 9.88
N TRP A 31 -13.51 0.94 9.24
CA TRP A 31 -12.95 0.31 8.04
C TRP A 31 -11.50 -0.09 8.24
N ALA A 32 -11.13 -1.25 7.70
CA ALA A 32 -9.75 -1.69 7.58
C ALA A 32 -9.36 -1.65 6.10
N VAL A 33 -8.22 -1.02 5.81
CA VAL A 33 -7.58 -1.05 4.49
C VAL A 33 -6.20 -1.64 4.67
N MET A 34 -5.95 -2.80 4.05
CA MET A 34 -4.71 -3.56 4.20
C MET A 34 -4.06 -3.79 2.84
N ASP A 35 -2.77 -3.52 2.77
CA ASP A 35 -1.90 -3.70 1.61
C ASP A 35 -0.90 -4.82 1.88
N VAL A 36 -0.83 -5.80 0.97
CA VAL A 36 0.16 -6.89 1.01
C VAL A 36 0.86 -6.98 -0.33
N SER A 37 2.20 -6.86 -0.33
CA SER A 37 2.98 -7.07 -1.55
C SER A 37 2.86 -8.50 -2.05
N VAL A 38 2.77 -8.63 -3.36
CA VAL A 38 2.70 -9.93 -4.03
C VAL A 38 3.92 -10.13 -4.93
N ASP A 39 4.54 -11.30 -4.78
CA ASP A 39 5.61 -11.72 -5.66
C ASP A 39 4.97 -12.35 -6.90
N CYS A 40 4.91 -11.59 -7.99
CA CYS A 40 4.44 -12.11 -9.28
C CYS A 40 5.54 -13.03 -9.86
N SER A 41 5.52 -14.30 -9.49
CA SER A 41 6.59 -15.27 -9.76
C SER A 41 6.68 -15.80 -11.21
N LYS A 42 6.11 -15.11 -12.21
CA LYS A 42 6.05 -15.66 -13.59
C LYS A 42 6.63 -14.78 -14.72
N GLU A 43 7.10 -13.58 -14.45
CA GLU A 43 7.67 -12.69 -15.48
C GLU A 43 9.01 -12.09 -15.02
N SER A 44 9.97 -12.98 -14.75
CA SER A 44 11.34 -12.64 -14.38
C SER A 44 12.16 -11.96 -15.50
N GLN A 45 11.54 -11.56 -16.62
CA GLN A 45 12.21 -10.91 -17.75
C GLN A 45 12.01 -9.40 -17.81
N PHE A 46 11.10 -8.82 -17.01
CA PHE A 46 10.80 -7.37 -17.02
C PHE A 46 10.75 -6.76 -15.61
N THR A 47 11.57 -7.25 -14.68
CA THR A 47 11.64 -6.65 -13.34
C THR A 47 12.40 -5.32 -13.42
N SER A 48 11.65 -4.21 -13.42
CA SER A 48 12.18 -2.86 -13.18
C SER A 48 13.14 -2.89 -11.99
N PRO A 49 14.35 -2.31 -12.08
CA PRO A 49 15.29 -2.25 -10.96
C PRO A 49 14.73 -1.43 -9.79
N LEU A 50 13.67 -0.65 -10.02
CA LEU A 50 12.98 0.15 -9.02
C LEU A 50 11.94 -0.67 -8.22
N ARG A 51 11.64 -1.90 -8.66
CA ARG A 51 10.65 -2.76 -8.01
C ARG A 51 11.12 -3.16 -6.61
N CYS A 52 10.34 -2.77 -5.62
CA CYS A 52 10.58 -3.07 -4.21
C CYS A 52 9.40 -3.88 -3.63
N ARG A 53 9.70 -4.71 -2.63
CA ARG A 53 8.69 -5.38 -1.81
C ARG A 53 8.40 -4.53 -0.57
N LYS A 54 7.14 -4.17 -0.37
CA LYS A 54 6.67 -3.50 0.85
C LYS A 54 6.27 -4.57 1.88
N LEU A 55 6.54 -4.31 3.16
CA LEU A 55 5.98 -5.13 4.23
C LEU A 55 4.45 -4.95 4.28
N PRO A 56 3.68 -5.94 4.78
CA PRO A 56 2.27 -5.76 5.04
C PRO A 56 2.01 -4.49 5.83
N SER A 57 1.08 -3.68 5.34
CA SER A 57 0.81 -2.35 5.90
C SER A 57 -0.64 -1.99 5.69
N GLY A 58 -1.18 -1.07 6.48
CA GLY A 58 -2.57 -0.69 6.33
C GLY A 58 -2.96 0.43 7.26
N VAL A 59 -4.25 0.77 7.23
CA VAL A 59 -4.86 1.77 8.09
C VAL A 59 -6.20 1.27 8.60
N TRP A 60 -6.49 1.60 9.85
CA TRP A 60 -7.82 1.54 10.42
C TRP A 60 -8.41 2.93 10.35
N ILE A 61 -9.58 3.05 9.74
CA ILE A 61 -10.30 4.31 9.61
C ILE A 61 -11.53 4.20 10.50
N GLN A 62 -11.62 5.06 11.51
CA GLN A 62 -12.73 5.09 12.44
C GLN A 62 -13.44 6.44 12.36
N ASP A 63 -14.73 6.43 12.03
CA ASP A 63 -15.57 7.62 12.02
C ASP A 63 -15.75 8.18 13.45
N MET A 64 -15.62 9.50 13.56
CA MET A 64 -15.75 10.24 14.81
C MET A 64 -16.97 11.17 14.77
N PRO A 65 -17.61 11.46 15.92
CA PRO A 65 -18.82 12.29 15.97
C PRO A 65 -18.66 13.73 15.46
N ASN A 66 -17.42 14.22 15.38
CA ASN A 66 -17.10 15.57 14.90
C ASN A 66 -17.02 15.68 13.38
N GLY A 67 -17.36 14.62 12.64
CA GLY A 67 -17.32 14.57 11.18
C GLY A 67 -15.92 14.29 10.60
N TYR A 68 -14.95 13.91 11.44
CA TYR A 68 -13.61 13.48 11.03
C TYR A 68 -13.45 11.97 11.23
N SER A 69 -12.34 11.42 10.77
CA SER A 69 -11.96 10.03 11.03
C SER A 69 -10.57 9.98 11.68
N LYS A 70 -10.34 8.98 12.53
CA LYS A 70 -9.04 8.63 13.10
C LYS A 70 -8.41 7.48 12.32
#